data_AF-A0A935K8Q1-F1
#
_entry.id   AF-A0A935K8Q1-F1
#
_cell.length_a   1.000
_cell.length_b   1.000
_cell.length_c   1.000
_cell.angle_alpha   90.00
_cell.angle_beta   90.00
_cell.angle_gamma   90.00
#
_symmetry.space_group_name_H-M   'P 1'
#
loop_
_entity.id
_entity.type
_entity.pdbx_description
1 polymer ?
#
loop_
_entity_poly.entity_id
_entity_poly.type
_entity_poly.pdbx_seq_one_letter_code
_entity_poly.pdbx_strand_id
1 'polypeptide(L)'
;MTAKKKEEVDNRVVIKRYGNRRLYNTETSAYVNYQDLVDLIREGNDILVIDSRTKADVTKSVLMQVIIEEEKNQKNLLPVPFLSR
;
A
#
# COMPACT_ATOMS: atom_id res chain seq x y z
N MET A 1 4.76 -31.57 -22.21
CA MET A 1 5.20 -30.17 -21.96
C MET A 1 3.96 -29.29 -21.92
N THR A 2 4.04 -28.10 -21.29
CA THR A 2 2.95 -27.13 -20.99
C THR A 2 2.06 -27.58 -19.80
N ALA A 3 2.01 -26.91 -18.63
CA ALA A 3 2.48 -25.60 -18.22
C ALA A 3 2.89 -25.64 -16.72
N LYS A 4 4.18 -25.44 -16.43
CA LYS A 4 4.64 -25.05 -15.09
C LYS A 4 4.64 -23.52 -15.04
N LYS A 5 3.58 -22.89 -14.52
CA LYS A 5 3.62 -21.49 -14.08
C LYS A 5 2.48 -21.18 -13.09
N LYS A 6 2.51 -21.82 -11.94
CA LYS A 6 1.79 -21.35 -10.76
C LYS A 6 2.63 -21.82 -9.57
N GLU A 7 2.88 -20.92 -8.63
CA GLU A 7 3.69 -21.11 -7.42
C GLU A 7 5.20 -20.83 -7.58
N GLU A 8 5.54 -19.64 -8.08
CA GLU A 8 6.33 -18.78 -7.19
C GLU A 8 5.34 -18.41 -6.09
N VAL A 9 5.58 -18.90 -4.86
CA VAL A 9 4.85 -18.43 -3.70
C VAL A 9 5.27 -16.98 -3.53
N ASP A 10 4.50 -16.11 -4.18
CA ASP A 10 4.59 -14.67 -4.08
C ASP A 10 4.33 -14.35 -2.60
N ASN A 11 5.39 -14.22 -1.80
CA ASN A 11 5.37 -13.87 -0.37
C ASN A 11 4.93 -12.40 -0.20
N ARG A 12 3.88 -12.01 -0.91
CA ARG A 12 3.33 -10.67 -0.89
C ARG A 12 2.26 -10.59 0.17
N VAL A 13 2.39 -9.55 1.00
CA VAL A 13 1.34 -9.17 1.92
C VAL A 13 0.16 -8.64 1.12
N VAL A 14 -0.93 -9.40 1.13
CA VAL A 14 -2.15 -9.02 0.42
C VAL A 14 -3.01 -8.13 1.30
N ILE A 15 -3.29 -6.93 0.79
CA ILE A 15 -4.11 -5.91 1.43
C ILE A 15 -5.39 -5.74 0.64
N LYS A 16 -6.53 -5.92 1.28
CA LYS A 16 -7.84 -5.62 0.70
C LYS A 16 -8.23 -4.19 1.02
N ARG A 17 -8.48 -3.39 -0.03
CA ARG A 17 -9.03 -2.04 0.11
C ARG A 17 -10.55 -2.08 0.03
N TYR A 18 -11.21 -1.40 0.96
CA TYR A 18 -12.66 -1.22 0.97
C TYR A 18 -13.01 0.25 0.68
N GLY A 19 -14.22 0.50 0.19
CA GLY A 19 -14.63 1.82 -0.35
C GLY A 19 -14.52 2.99 0.64
N ASN A 20 -14.54 2.74 1.94
CA ASN A 20 -14.32 3.73 3.00
C ASN A 20 -12.83 3.94 3.35
N ARG A 21 -11.92 3.64 2.41
CA ARG A 21 -10.46 3.68 2.58
C ARG A 21 -9.89 2.73 3.65
N ARG A 22 -10.71 1.82 4.20
CA ARG A 22 -10.20 0.77 5.11
C ARG A 22 -9.30 -0.19 4.33
N LEU A 23 -8.15 -0.50 4.92
CA LEU A 23 -7.19 -1.46 4.41
C LEU A 23 -7.20 -2.65 5.37
N TYR A 24 -7.32 -3.85 4.81
CA TYR A 24 -7.40 -5.09 5.58
C TYR A 24 -6.27 -6.01 5.16
N ASN A 25 -5.37 -6.32 6.09
CA ASN A 25 -4.30 -7.27 5.87
C ASN A 25 -4.86 -8.69 5.99
N THR A 26 -4.73 -9.48 4.92
CA THR A 26 -5.28 -10.84 4.89
C THR A 26 -4.43 -11.87 5.63
N GLU A 27 -3.17 -11.56 5.91
CA GLU A 27 -2.26 -12.43 6.66
C GLU A 27 -2.52 -12.31 8.17
N THR A 28 -2.57 -11.06 8.68
CA THR A 28 -2.84 -10.80 10.10
C THR A 28 -4.34 -10.78 10.42
N SER A 29 -5.19 -10.85 9.39
CA SER A 29 -6.65 -10.77 9.52
C SER A 29 -7.14 -9.51 10.23
N ALA A 30 -6.41 -8.41 10.12
CA ALA A 30 -6.65 -7.16 10.83
C ALA A 30 -6.77 -5.95 9.89
N TYR A 31 -7.47 -4.91 10.35
CA TYR A 31 -7.44 -3.61 9.69
C TYR A 31 -6.12 -2.90 9.99
N VAL A 32 -5.55 -2.31 8.95
CA VAL A 32 -4.29 -1.56 9.00
C VAL A 32 -4.51 -0.14 8.48
N ASN A 33 -3.70 0.79 8.97
CA ASN A 33 -3.62 2.16 8.48
C ASN A 33 -2.43 2.32 7.51
N TYR A 34 -2.15 3.55 7.05
CA TYR A 34 -1.02 3.79 6.15
C TYR A 34 0.35 3.65 6.82
N GLN A 35 0.48 3.98 8.11
CA GLN A 35 1.72 3.80 8.87
C GLN A 35 2.11 2.32 8.97
N ASP A 36 1.14 1.46 9.26
CA ASP A 36 1.38 0.01 9.31
C ASP A 36 1.89 -0.52 7.94
N LEU A 37 1.41 0.05 6.83
CA LEU A 37 1.92 -0.27 5.50
C LEU A 37 3.34 0.23 5.26
N VAL A 38 3.70 1.40 5.79
CA VAL A 38 5.09 1.89 5.77
C VAL A 38 6.01 0.92 6.49
N ASP A 39 5.61 0.45 7.66
CA ASP A 39 6.41 -0.47 8.47
C ASP A 39 6.61 -1.80 7.75
N LEU A 40 5.55 -2.37 7.17
CA LEU A 40 5.62 -3.58 6.34
C LEU A 40 6.59 -3.41 5.15
N ILE A 41 6.55 -2.26 4.46
CA ILE A 41 7.46 -1.98 3.34
C ILE A 41 8.91 -1.84 3.85
N ARG A 42 9.13 -1.19 4.98
CA ARG A 42 10.46 -1.01 5.60
C ARG A 42 11.07 -2.33 6.07
N GLU A 43 10.23 -3.27 6.49
CA GLU A 43 10.61 -4.64 6.83
C GLU A 43 10.98 -5.48 5.59
N GLY A 44 10.80 -4.94 4.38
CA GLY A 44 11.15 -5.59 3.12
C GLY A 44 10.03 -6.46 2.55
N ASN A 45 8.80 -6.32 3.05
CA ASN A 45 7.66 -7.07 2.51
C ASN A 45 7.18 -6.44 1.19
N ASP A 46 6.96 -7.27 0.19
CA ASP A 46 6.28 -6.85 -1.03
C ASP A 46 4.76 -6.75 -0.76
N ILE A 47 4.14 -5.65 -1.16
CA ILE A 47 2.71 -5.40 -0.90
C ILE A 47 1.89 -5.52 -2.19
N LEU A 48 0.78 -6.24 -2.12
CA LEU A 48 -0.26 -6.26 -3.15
C LEU A 48 -1.57 -5.71 -2.59
N VAL A 49 -2.09 -4.65 -3.20
CA VAL A 49 -3.38 -4.06 -2.77
C VAL A 49 -4.46 -4.30 -3.80
N ILE A 50 -5.52 -5.00 -3.39
CA ILE A 50 -6.68 -5.34 -4.23
C ILE A 50 -7.93 -4.59 -3.74
N ASP A 51 -8.62 -3.92 -4.66
CA ASP A 51 -9.93 -3.34 -4.35
C ASP A 51 -10.97 -4.45 -4.15
N SER A 52 -11.64 -4.44 -2.99
CA SER A 52 -12.57 -5.50 -2.61
C SER A 52 -13.82 -5.53 -3.48
N ARG A 53 -14.22 -4.39 -4.06
CA ARG A 53 -15.42 -4.24 -4.89
C ARG A 53 -15.12 -4.57 -6.34
N THR A 54 -14.07 -3.98 -6.91
CA THR A 54 -13.75 -4.11 -8.34
C THR A 54 -12.78 -5.24 -8.64
N LYS A 55 -12.11 -5.80 -7.63
CA LYS A 55 -11.00 -6.76 -7.76
C LYS A 55 -9.81 -6.23 -8.55
N ALA A 56 -9.74 -4.91 -8.76
CA ALA A 56 -8.63 -4.28 -9.45
C ALA A 56 -7.39 -4.22 -8.55
N ASP A 57 -6.21 -4.38 -9.16
CA ASP A 57 -4.94 -4.03 -8.54
C ASP A 57 -4.85 -2.51 -8.40
N VAL A 58 -4.80 -2.04 -7.16
CA VAL A 58 -4.71 -0.63 -6.81
C VAL A 58 -3.42 -0.31 -6.05
N THR A 59 -2.45 -1.23 -6.04
CA THR A 59 -1.18 -1.16 -5.31
C THR A 59 -0.49 0.17 -5.51
N LYS A 60 -0.25 0.57 -6.77
CA LYS A 60 0.42 1.84 -7.10
C LYS A 60 -0.28 3.06 -6.48
N SER A 61 -1.61 3.10 -6.54
CA SER A 61 -2.37 4.24 -6.03
C SER A 61 -2.33 4.34 -4.51
N VAL A 62 -2.30 3.20 -3.82
CA VAL A 62 -2.23 3.14 -2.36
C VAL A 62 -0.82 3.44 -1.88
N LEU A 63 0.22 2.91 -2.53
CA LEU A 63 1.61 3.23 -2.20
C LEU A 63 1.92 4.73 -2.38
N MET A 64 1.38 5.37 -3.41
CA MET A 64 1.48 6.83 -3.56
C MET A 64 0.84 7.59 -2.39
N GLN A 65 -0.32 7.13 -1.91
CA GLN A 65 -0.98 7.73 -0.74
C GLN A 65 -0.17 7.52 0.53
N VAL A 66 0.43 6.34 0.70
CA VAL A 66 1.36 6.04 1.80
C VAL A 66 2.53 7.03 1.82
N ILE A 67 3.18 7.26 0.68
CA ILE A 67 4.31 8.21 0.59
C ILE A 67 3.86 9.63 0.95
N ILE A 68 2.73 10.10 0.40
CA ILE A 68 2.22 11.45 0.69
C ILE A 68 1.89 11.61 2.18
N GLU A 69 1.34 10.58 2.82
CA GLU A 69 0.96 10.64 4.22
C GLU A 69 2.18 10.57 5.16
N GLU A 70 3.18 9.76 4.81
CA GLU A 70 4.46 9.71 5.53
C GLU A 70 5.18 11.07 5.50
N GLU A 71 5.24 11.74 4.34
CA GLU A 71 5.83 13.09 4.20
C GLU A 71 5.11 14.15 5.05
N LYS A 72 3.77 14.09 5.12
CA LYS A 72 2.99 14.98 6.00
C LYS A 72 3.29 14.72 7.48
N ASN A 73 3.39 13.46 7.87
CA ASN A 73 3.68 13.07 9.26
C ASN A 73 5.10 13.48 9.68
N GLN A 74 6.06 13.45 8.77
CA GLN A 74 7.44 13.87 9.01
C GLN A 74 7.62 15.40 9.13
N LYS A 75 6.55 16.20 9.02
CA LYS A 75 6.58 17.68 9.10
C LYS A 75 7.55 18.35 8.12
N ASN A 76 8.02 17.64 7.09
CA ASN A 76 8.67 18.24 5.92
C ASN A 76 7.60 18.75 4.96
N LEU A 77 6.69 19.58 5.47
CA LEU A 77 6.07 20.60 4.63
C LEU A 77 7.25 21.44 4.15
N LEU A 78 7.77 21.14 2.95
CA LEU A 78 8.62 22.07 2.23
C LEU A 78 7.97 23.42 2.42
N PRO A 79 8.67 24.40 3.02
CA PRO A 79 8.07 25.68 3.26
C PRO A 79 7.54 26.16 1.91
N VAL A 80 6.36 26.77 1.94
CA VAL A 80 5.69 27.37 0.78
C VAL A 80 6.20 28.81 0.57
N PRO A 81 7.47 29.08 0.18
CA PRO A 81 7.79 30.32 -0.50
C PRO A 81 8.26 30.07 -1.93
N PHE A 82 7.67 29.10 -2.63
CA PHE A 82 7.93 28.90 -4.07
C PHE A 82 6.71 29.10 -4.97
N LEU A 83 5.56 29.51 -4.43
CA LEU A 83 4.39 29.93 -5.22
C LEU A 83 4.29 31.47 -5.33
N SER A 84 5.39 32.18 -5.13
CA SER A 84 5.44 33.63 -5.29
C SER A 84 6.79 34.05 -5.86
N ARG A 85 6.98 33.80 -7.16
CA ARG A 85 7.75 34.72 -7.99
C ARG A 85 7.33 34.66 -9.44
#